data_AF-A0A7J6S4K9-F1
#
_entry.id   AF-A0A7J6S4K9-F1
#
_cell.length_a   1.000
_cell.length_b   1.000
_cell.length_c   1.000
_cell.angle_alpha   90.00
_cell.angle_beta   90.00
_cell.angle_gamma   90.00
#
_symmetry.space_group_name_H-M   'P 1'
#
loop_
_entity.id
_entity.type
_entity.pdbx_description
1 polymer ?
#
loop_
_entity_poly.entity_id
_entity_poly.type
_entity_poly.pdbx_seq_one_letter_code
_entity_poly.pdbx_strand_id
1 'polypeptide(L)'
;LGLIDRLARRYLEHSGGDPQAIARRRFSMSYWTAVHFANEYHSPHTHTGQDCVAVFYAKVARGANNGKLILMDPRGQVPPFGRTVPIEVYPGQLVMFPSWLNHMVSPTTGSANTSTQRRIMIAFNIQDAQFTGDIPSTLWHRDVPSSLRVPWMADHQPAEHCE
;
A
#
# COMPACT_ATOMS: atom_id res chain seq x y z
N LEU A 1 11.29 0.70 21.17
CA LEU A 1 10.36 1.03 20.06
C LEU A 1 10.99 0.62 18.74
N GLY A 2 10.26 -0.11 17.90
CA GLY A 2 10.76 -0.53 16.58
C GLY A 2 10.99 0.66 15.63
N LEU A 3 11.78 0.47 14.57
CA LEU A 3 12.10 1.54 13.61
C LEU A 3 10.84 2.13 12.94
N ILE A 4 9.93 1.26 12.48
CA ILE A 4 8.69 1.68 11.79
C ILE A 4 7.78 2.50 12.73
N ASP A 5 7.65 2.09 14.00
CA ASP A 5 6.88 2.85 15.01
C ASP A 5 7.41 4.28 15.17
N ARG A 6 8.73 4.45 15.29
CA ARG A 6 9.35 5.79 15.40
C ARG A 6 9.11 6.64 14.16
N LEU A 7 9.21 6.04 12.97
CA LEU A 7 8.99 6.75 11.72
C LEU A 7 7.52 7.11 11.52
N ALA A 8 6.58 6.25 11.90
CA ALA A 8 5.15 6.53 11.87
C ALA A 8 4.78 7.71 12.78
N ARG A 9 5.32 7.75 14.01
CA ARG A 9 5.15 8.90 14.92
C ARG A 9 5.62 10.19 14.28
N ARG A 10 6.86 10.19 13.78
CA ARG A 10 7.45 11.37 13.13
C ARG A 10 6.63 11.80 11.91
N TYR A 11 6.14 10.85 11.12
CA TYR A 11 5.28 11.13 9.97
C TYR A 11 3.98 11.82 10.40
N LEU A 12 3.28 11.28 11.40
CA LEU A 12 2.02 11.85 11.89
C LEU A 12 2.21 13.25 12.50
N GLU A 13 3.30 13.45 13.26
CA GLU A 13 3.66 14.75 13.82
C GLU A 13 3.94 15.76 12.69
N HIS A 14 4.73 15.36 11.70
CA HIS A 14 5.03 16.22 10.54
C HIS A 14 3.80 16.51 9.66
N SER A 15 2.80 15.62 9.68
CA SER A 15 1.53 15.80 8.98
C SER A 15 0.56 16.72 9.73
N GLY A 16 0.97 17.32 10.85
CA GLY A 16 0.18 18.25 11.65
C GLY A 16 -0.62 17.62 12.78
N GLY A 17 -0.38 16.35 13.13
CA GLY A 17 -1.02 15.73 14.28
C GLY A 17 -0.44 16.24 15.62
N ASP A 18 -1.28 16.26 16.66
CA ASP A 18 -0.86 16.66 18.01
C ASP A 18 0.21 15.70 18.57
N PRO A 19 1.43 16.18 18.88
CA PRO A 19 2.50 15.34 19.44
C PRO A 19 2.11 14.65 20.74
N GLN A 20 1.29 15.27 21.60
CA GLN A 20 0.88 14.64 22.85
C GLN A 20 -0.09 13.49 22.61
N ALA A 21 -1.05 13.66 21.71
CA ALA A 21 -1.93 12.57 21.28
C ALA A 21 -1.14 11.44 20.62
N ILE A 22 -0.21 11.75 19.72
CA ILE A 22 0.62 10.75 19.01
C ILE A 22 1.50 9.97 19.99
N ALA A 23 2.12 10.64 20.97
CA ALA A 23 2.95 9.99 21.98
C ALA A 23 2.18 8.90 22.77
N ARG A 24 0.87 9.10 22.99
CA ARG A 24 0.00 8.14 23.69
C ARG A 24 -0.47 6.98 22.82
N ARG A 25 -0.40 7.09 21.49
CA ARG A 25 -0.82 6.02 20.57
C ARG A 25 0.01 4.76 20.74
N ARG A 26 -0.65 3.62 20.63
CA ARG A 26 -0.01 2.31 20.59
C ARG A 26 -0.18 1.75 19.19
N PHE A 27 0.82 1.80 18.32
CA PHE A 27 0.60 1.34 16.95
C PHE A 27 0.44 -0.19 16.87
N SER A 28 -0.57 -0.62 16.10
CA SER A 28 -0.72 -1.98 15.58
C SER A 28 -0.43 -1.96 14.08
N MET A 29 0.32 -2.95 13.60
CA MET A 29 0.81 -2.99 12.23
C MET A 29 0.51 -4.34 11.59
N SER A 30 -0.05 -4.33 10.39
CA SER A 30 -0.06 -5.49 9.49
C SER A 30 0.89 -5.23 8.33
N TYR A 31 1.58 -6.26 7.87
CA TYR A 31 2.54 -6.13 6.78
C TYR A 31 2.57 -7.39 5.92
N TRP A 32 2.97 -7.21 4.66
CA TRP A 32 3.14 -8.32 3.73
C TRP A 32 4.28 -8.00 2.76
N THR A 33 4.92 -9.06 2.29
CA THR A 33 5.93 -8.97 1.25
C THR A 33 5.27 -9.18 -0.10
N ALA A 34 5.56 -8.32 -1.06
CA ALA A 34 5.14 -8.48 -2.44
C ALA A 34 6.37 -8.54 -3.36
N VAL A 35 6.33 -9.47 -4.30
CA VAL A 35 7.35 -9.64 -5.33
C VAL A 35 6.67 -9.39 -6.67
N HIS A 36 7.08 -8.34 -7.36
CA HIS A 36 6.56 -8.00 -8.67
C HIS A 36 7.52 -8.44 -9.77
N PHE A 37 6.98 -9.13 -10.76
CA PHE A 37 7.62 -9.51 -12.02
C PHE A 37 7.39 -8.43 -13.09
N ALA A 38 7.95 -8.64 -14.28
CA ALA A 38 7.76 -7.67 -15.37
C ALA A 38 6.28 -7.57 -15.76
N ASN A 39 5.84 -6.35 -16.07
CA ASN A 39 4.47 -5.98 -16.42
C ASN A 39 3.43 -6.14 -15.29
N GLU A 40 3.82 -6.58 -14.10
CA GLU A 40 2.91 -6.60 -12.95
C GLU A 40 2.73 -5.20 -12.36
N TYR A 41 1.49 -4.94 -11.92
CA TYR A 41 1.08 -3.64 -11.40
C TYR A 41 0.07 -3.82 -10.28
N HIS A 42 -0.15 -2.76 -9.52
CA HIS A 42 -1.31 -2.66 -8.63
C HIS A 42 -2.23 -1.58 -9.17
N SER A 43 -3.50 -1.91 -9.37
CA SER A 43 -4.53 -0.96 -9.79
C SER A 43 -4.70 0.15 -8.75
N PRO A 44 -5.29 1.31 -9.13
CA PRO A 44 -5.59 2.38 -8.19
C PRO A 44 -6.45 1.91 -7.01
N HIS A 45 -6.00 2.15 -5.78
CA HIS A 45 -6.71 1.78 -4.56
C HIS A 45 -6.31 2.67 -3.36
N THR A 46 -6.97 2.44 -2.23
CA THR A 46 -6.71 3.08 -0.92
C THR A 46 -6.71 2.00 0.16
N HIS A 47 -6.21 2.33 1.35
CA HIS A 47 -6.35 1.50 2.53
C HIS A 47 -7.31 2.19 3.52
N THR A 48 -8.28 1.45 4.03
CA THR A 48 -9.31 1.96 4.96
C THR A 48 -9.08 1.49 6.40
N GLY A 49 -9.23 2.39 7.37
CA GLY A 49 -9.12 2.09 8.80
C GLY A 49 -7.72 2.28 9.42
N GLN A 50 -6.73 2.73 8.65
CA GLN A 50 -5.36 2.97 9.11
C GLN A 50 -5.06 4.47 9.22
N ASP A 51 -4.07 4.83 10.03
CA ASP A 51 -3.58 6.21 10.12
C ASP A 51 -2.68 6.56 8.94
N CYS A 52 -1.77 5.64 8.61
CA CYS A 52 -0.85 5.77 7.50
C CYS A 52 -0.44 4.40 6.98
N VAL A 53 0.13 4.40 5.78
CA VAL A 53 0.72 3.21 5.18
C VAL A 53 2.17 3.48 4.80
N ALA A 54 2.95 2.42 4.69
CA ALA A 54 4.34 2.52 4.29
C ALA A 54 4.70 1.42 3.29
N VAL A 55 5.64 1.71 2.40
CA VAL A 55 6.25 0.71 1.51
C VAL A 55 7.76 0.81 1.61
N PHE A 56 8.40 -0.29 2.00
CA PHE A 56 9.85 -0.45 2.00
C PHE A 56 10.29 -1.19 0.75
N TYR A 57 11.20 -0.61 -0.02
CA TYR A 57 11.71 -1.20 -1.25
C TYR A 57 13.01 -1.97 -0.96
N ALA A 58 12.91 -3.28 -0.72
CA ALA A 58 14.08 -4.13 -0.52
C ALA A 58 14.90 -4.28 -1.82
N LYS A 59 14.20 -4.34 -2.97
CA LYS A 59 14.81 -4.41 -4.29
C LYS A 59 13.94 -3.66 -5.30
N VAL A 60 14.58 -2.91 -6.19
CA VAL A 60 13.91 -2.18 -7.28
C VAL A 60 14.42 -2.70 -8.63
N ALA A 61 13.52 -2.81 -9.60
CA ALA A 61 13.87 -3.19 -10.96
C ALA A 61 14.76 -2.11 -11.62
N ARG A 62 15.67 -2.52 -12.52
CA ARG A 62 16.52 -1.55 -13.24
C ARG A 62 15.79 -0.96 -14.45
N GLY A 63 15.95 0.35 -14.69
CA GLY A 63 15.41 1.05 -15.86
C GLY A 63 14.54 2.27 -15.50
N ALA A 64 14.14 3.05 -16.50
CA ALA A 64 13.36 4.28 -16.32
C ALA A 64 11.90 4.02 -15.87
N ASN A 65 11.36 2.85 -16.20
CA ASN A 65 10.05 2.37 -15.74
C ASN A 65 10.25 1.15 -14.83
N ASN A 66 10.73 1.42 -13.62
CA ASN A 66 10.96 0.44 -12.54
C ASN A 66 9.71 0.18 -11.68
N GLY A 67 8.55 0.56 -12.22
CA GLY A 67 7.24 0.53 -11.60
C GLY A 67 7.14 1.42 -10.36
N LYS A 68 6.82 2.68 -10.65
CA LYS A 68 6.80 3.78 -9.69
C LYS A 68 5.56 3.67 -8.81
N LEU A 69 5.68 4.13 -7.57
CA LEU A 69 4.49 4.46 -6.78
C LEU A 69 3.92 5.76 -7.34
N ILE A 70 2.63 5.78 -7.67
CA ILE A 70 1.95 6.96 -8.20
C ILE A 70 0.89 7.35 -7.19
N LEU A 71 1.03 8.55 -6.62
CA LEU A 71 0.03 9.15 -5.73
C LEU A 71 -0.93 10.00 -6.56
N MET A 72 -2.22 9.92 -6.28
CA MET A 72 -3.26 10.64 -7.03
C MET A 72 -3.81 11.81 -6.22
N ASP A 73 -4.24 12.87 -6.91
CA ASP A 73 -4.88 14.03 -6.31
C ASP A 73 -6.12 13.60 -5.49
N PRO A 74 -6.15 13.83 -4.17
CA PRO A 74 -7.24 13.38 -3.32
C PRO A 74 -8.54 14.17 -3.54
N ARG A 75 -8.49 15.27 -4.30
CA ARG A 75 -9.68 16.09 -4.64
C ARG A 75 -10.49 15.52 -5.81
N GLY A 76 -10.03 14.41 -6.39
CA GLY A 76 -10.72 13.68 -7.45
C GLY A 76 -10.15 13.96 -8.84
N GLN A 77 -10.82 13.41 -9.86
CA GLN A 77 -10.38 13.44 -11.28
C GLN A 77 -11.02 14.58 -12.08
N VAL A 78 -11.97 15.32 -11.49
CA VAL A 78 -12.70 16.38 -12.18
C VAL A 78 -11.81 17.64 -12.25
N PRO A 79 -11.67 18.28 -13.42
CA PRO A 79 -10.90 19.52 -13.55
C PRO A 79 -11.36 20.59 -12.52
N PRO A 80 -10.42 21.32 -11.89
CA PRO A 80 -8.99 21.44 -12.20
C PRO A 80 -8.09 20.38 -11.50
N PHE A 81 -8.67 19.34 -10.91
CA PHE A 81 -7.95 18.28 -10.19
C PHE A 81 -7.50 17.15 -11.13
N GLY A 82 -7.15 15.98 -10.57
CA GLY A 82 -6.72 14.79 -11.34
C GLY A 82 -5.21 14.69 -11.58
N ARG A 83 -4.40 15.48 -10.88
CA ARG A 83 -2.94 15.37 -10.98
C ARG A 83 -2.43 14.06 -10.37
N THR A 84 -1.34 13.54 -10.92
CA THR A 84 -0.61 12.41 -10.35
C THR A 84 0.81 12.83 -9.99
N VAL A 85 1.34 12.22 -8.94
CA VAL A 85 2.71 12.45 -8.45
C VAL A 85 3.45 11.11 -8.47
N PRO A 86 4.26 10.85 -9.51
CA PRO A 86 5.11 9.66 -9.53
C PRO A 86 6.27 9.82 -8.55
N ILE A 87 6.48 8.80 -7.72
CA ILE A 87 7.60 8.71 -6.78
C ILE A 87 8.65 7.78 -7.38
N GLU A 88 9.85 8.32 -7.61
CA GLU A 88 11.01 7.50 -7.96
C GLU A 88 11.42 6.65 -6.77
N VAL A 89 11.62 5.35 -7.03
CA VAL A 89 11.88 4.34 -6.00
C VAL A 89 13.30 3.80 -6.08
N TYR A 90 13.95 3.61 -4.92
CA TYR A 90 15.31 3.10 -4.81
C TYR A 90 15.43 2.01 -3.72
N PRO A 91 16.36 1.06 -3.85
CA PRO A 91 16.60 0.05 -2.81
C PRO A 91 16.92 0.69 -1.45
N GLY A 92 16.30 0.18 -0.38
CA GLY A 92 16.42 0.70 0.98
C GLY A 92 15.52 1.89 1.30
N GLN A 93 14.76 2.41 0.33
CA GLN A 93 13.84 3.52 0.55
C GLN A 93 12.57 3.04 1.26
N LEU A 94 12.13 3.82 2.25
CA LEU A 94 10.82 3.71 2.88
C LEU A 94 9.99 4.93 2.50
N VAL A 95 8.83 4.71 1.91
CA VAL A 95 7.87 5.78 1.58
C VAL A 95 6.67 5.64 2.50
N MET A 96 6.30 6.70 3.21
CA MET A 96 5.09 6.77 4.05
C MET A 96 4.13 7.82 3.49
N PHE A 97 2.84 7.51 3.52
CA PHE A 97 1.79 8.39 3.02
C PHE A 97 0.44 8.09 3.72
N PRO A 98 -0.57 8.98 3.59
CA PRO A 98 -1.87 8.76 4.22
C PRO A 98 -2.56 7.53 3.62
N SER A 99 -3.18 6.71 4.47
CA SER A 99 -3.87 5.48 4.07
C SER A 99 -5.01 5.72 3.06
N TRP A 100 -5.72 6.84 3.23
CA TRP A 100 -6.82 7.28 2.38
C TRP A 100 -6.38 7.86 1.03
N LEU A 101 -5.07 8.07 0.81
CA LEU A 101 -4.58 8.65 -0.44
C LEU A 101 -4.64 7.59 -1.55
N ASN A 102 -5.40 7.88 -2.61
CA ASN A 102 -5.50 6.98 -3.75
C ASN A 102 -4.13 6.86 -4.43
N HIS A 103 -3.70 5.63 -4.64
CA HIS A 103 -2.40 5.34 -5.22
C HIS A 103 -2.43 4.08 -6.06
N MET A 104 -1.46 3.98 -6.97
CA MET A 104 -1.25 2.79 -7.79
C MET A 104 0.25 2.51 -7.90
N VAL A 105 0.57 1.33 -8.41
CA VAL A 105 1.96 1.00 -8.78
C VAL A 105 2.01 0.74 -10.26
N SER A 106 2.84 1.48 -10.99
CA SER A 106 2.95 1.30 -12.43
C SER A 106 3.65 -0.04 -12.77
N PRO A 107 3.40 -0.60 -13.95
CA PRO A 107 4.13 -1.76 -14.42
C PRO A 107 5.64 -1.52 -14.50
N THR A 108 6.43 -2.54 -14.23
CA THR A 108 7.86 -2.59 -14.59
C THR A 108 7.98 -2.98 -16.07
N THR A 109 8.74 -2.22 -16.87
CA THR A 109 8.98 -2.59 -18.27
C THR A 109 10.20 -3.50 -18.39
N GLY A 110 10.05 -4.66 -19.03
CA GLY A 110 11.18 -5.56 -19.32
C GLY A 110 10.75 -6.99 -19.62
N SER A 111 11.70 -7.86 -19.98
CA SER A 111 11.44 -9.29 -20.12
C SER A 111 11.30 -9.93 -18.73
N ALA A 112 10.17 -10.62 -18.50
CA ALA A 112 9.76 -11.21 -17.22
C ALA A 112 10.76 -12.22 -16.62
N ASN A 113 11.69 -12.74 -17.43
CA ASN A 113 12.53 -13.87 -17.06
C ASN A 113 13.93 -13.51 -16.53
N THR A 114 14.19 -12.26 -16.16
CA THR A 114 15.47 -11.87 -15.58
C THR A 114 15.35 -11.43 -14.12
N SER A 115 16.23 -11.94 -13.26
CA SER A 115 16.25 -11.60 -11.83
C SER A 115 16.45 -10.10 -11.57
N THR A 116 16.96 -9.36 -12.55
CA THR A 116 17.20 -7.91 -12.53
C THR A 116 15.91 -7.08 -12.69
N GLN A 117 14.81 -7.70 -13.12
CA GLN A 117 13.51 -7.04 -13.34
C GLN A 117 12.51 -7.25 -12.18
N ARG A 118 12.90 -8.02 -11.16
CA ARG A 118 12.05 -8.24 -9.98
C ARG A 118 12.14 -7.04 -9.02
N ARG A 119 10.97 -6.56 -8.60
CA ARG A 119 10.84 -5.62 -7.48
C ARG A 119 10.37 -6.37 -6.25
N ILE A 120 11.03 -6.16 -5.11
CA ILE A 120 10.67 -6.78 -3.84
C ILE A 120 10.40 -5.66 -2.86
N MET A 121 9.20 -5.66 -2.29
CA MET A 121 8.76 -4.65 -1.34
C MET A 121 8.05 -5.26 -0.16
N ILE A 122 8.07 -4.53 0.96
CA ILE A 122 7.29 -4.84 2.16
C ILE A 122 6.34 -3.68 2.37
N ALA A 123 5.04 -3.95 2.33
CA ALA A 123 4.00 -2.97 2.58
C ALA A 123 3.53 -3.07 4.04
N PHE A 124 3.15 -1.94 4.63
CA PHE A 124 2.74 -1.82 6.02
C PHE A 124 1.46 -1.00 6.11
N ASN A 125 0.49 -1.52 6.85
CA ASN A 125 -0.70 -0.80 7.30
C ASN A 125 -0.52 -0.47 8.78
N ILE A 126 -0.54 0.81 9.12
CA ILE A 126 -0.19 1.31 10.46
C ILE A 126 -1.40 2.03 11.06
N GLN A 127 -1.90 1.53 12.18
CA GLN A 127 -3.06 2.09 12.87
C GLN A 127 -2.80 2.22 14.37
N ASP A 128 -3.55 3.08 15.06
CA ASP A 128 -3.66 3.00 16.50
C ASP A 128 -4.30 1.65 16.92
N ALA A 129 -3.67 0.92 17.83
CA ALA A 129 -4.18 -0.33 18.39
C ALA A 129 -5.41 -0.10 19.25
N GLN A 130 -5.64 1.13 19.69
CA GLN A 130 -6.87 1.54 20.37
C GLN A 130 -7.98 1.94 19.38
N PHE A 131 -7.73 1.86 18.07
CA PHE A 131 -8.77 2.12 17.07
C PHE A 131 -9.88 1.08 17.19
N THR A 132 -11.09 1.55 17.51
CA THR A 132 -12.30 0.74 17.68
C THR A 132 -13.22 0.81 16.46
N GLY A 133 -12.74 1.30 15.31
CA GLY A 133 -13.54 1.33 14.09
C GLY A 133 -13.76 -0.05 13.49
N ASP A 134 -14.65 -0.13 12.50
CA ASP A 134 -15.21 -1.39 11.99
C ASP A 134 -14.18 -2.34 11.34
N ILE A 135 -13.01 -1.82 10.93
CA ILE A 135 -12.00 -2.60 10.22
C ILE A 135 -10.60 -2.29 10.77
N PRO A 136 -10.12 -3.07 11.76
CA PRO A 136 -8.71 -3.08 12.13
C PRO A 136 -7.83 -3.46 10.92
N SER A 137 -6.63 -2.88 10.83
CA SER A 137 -5.64 -3.12 9.77
C SER A 137 -5.25 -4.58 9.58
N THR A 138 -5.43 -5.40 10.61
CA THR A 138 -5.21 -6.86 10.58
C THR A 138 -6.33 -7.61 9.86
N LEU A 139 -7.51 -7.01 9.68
CA LEU A 139 -8.67 -7.58 9.00
C LEU A 139 -8.82 -7.03 7.57
N TRP A 140 -7.71 -6.85 6.86
CA TRP A 140 -7.68 -6.33 5.47
C TRP A 140 -8.59 -7.09 4.49
N HIS A 141 -8.85 -8.39 4.73
CA HIS A 141 -9.76 -9.23 3.94
C HIS A 141 -11.25 -8.89 4.15
N ARG A 142 -11.56 -8.01 5.11
CA ARG A 142 -12.93 -7.52 5.39
C ARG A 142 -13.16 -6.12 4.82
N ASP A 143 -12.19 -5.55 4.11
CA ASP A 143 -12.40 -4.30 3.37
C ASP A 143 -13.49 -4.52 2.33
N VAL A 144 -14.50 -3.64 2.32
CA VAL A 144 -15.71 -3.76 1.48
C VAL A 144 -15.40 -4.03 0.00
N PRO A 145 -14.37 -3.43 -0.63
CA PRO A 145 -13.97 -3.76 -2.00
C PRO A 145 -13.42 -5.19 -2.15
N SER A 146 -12.72 -5.71 -1.13
CA SER A 146 -12.17 -7.08 -1.13
C SER A 146 -13.23 -8.16 -0.90
N SER A 147 -14.33 -7.82 -0.23
CA SER A 147 -15.45 -8.73 0.04
C SER A 147 -16.62 -8.60 -0.94
N LEU A 148 -16.50 -7.78 -1.99
CA LEU A 148 -17.55 -7.61 -2.99
C LEU A 148 -17.73 -8.90 -3.79
N ARG A 149 -18.69 -9.73 -3.39
CA ARG A 149 -19.13 -10.86 -4.19
C ARG A 149 -20.02 -10.34 -5.31
N VAL A 150 -19.51 -10.35 -6.54
CA VAL A 150 -20.33 -10.12 -7.73
C VAL A 150 -21.17 -11.37 -7.96
N PRO A 151 -22.51 -11.33 -7.79
CA PRO A 151 -23.33 -12.54 -7.74
C PRO A 151 -23.30 -13.39 -9.01
N TRP A 152 -22.88 -12.81 -10.14
CA TRP A 152 -22.90 -13.47 -11.46
C TRP A 152 -21.61 -14.25 -11.82
N MET A 153 -20.61 -14.29 -10.94
CA MET A 153 -19.39 -15.11 -11.11
C MET A 153 -19.34 -16.33 -10.16
N ALA A 154 -20.35 -16.51 -9.32
CA ALA A 154 -20.37 -17.59 -8.32
C ALA A 154 -20.77 -18.96 -8.87
N ASP A 155 -21.27 -19.03 -10.11
CA ASP A 155 -21.86 -20.26 -10.66
C ASP A 155 -20.87 -21.22 -11.32
N HIS A 156 -19.57 -20.93 -11.33
CA HIS A 156 -18.55 -21.83 -11.88
C HIS A 156 -17.46 -22.11 -10.85
N GLN A 157 -17.75 -22.98 -9.88
CA GLN A 157 -16.70 -23.69 -9.14
C GLN A 157 -16.04 -24.70 -10.09
N PRO A 158 -14.72 -24.66 -10.34
CA PRO A 158 -14.00 -25.83 -10.78
C PRO A 158 -13.97 -26.83 -9.63
N ALA A 159 -14.30 -28.08 -9.92
CA ALA A 159 -14.31 -29.18 -8.97
C ALA A 159 -12.98 -29.30 -8.22
N GLU A 160 -13.08 -29.50 -6.91
CA GLU A 160 -11.97 -29.82 -6.03
C GLU A 160 -11.35 -31.16 -6.47
N HIS A 161 -10.08 -31.14 -6.87
CA HIS A 161 -9.23 -32.34 -6.86
C HIS A 161 -8.10 -32.12 -5.85
N CYS A 162 -8.20 -32.88 -4.76
CA CYS A 162 -7.15 -33.13 -3.78
C CYS A 162 -5.94 -33.82 -4.41
N GLU A 163 -4.74 -33.44 -3.99
CA GLU A 163 -3.78 -34.31 -3.29
C GLU A 163 -3.02 -33.48 -2.24
#